data_AF-A0A1X6ZRU4-F1
#
_entry.id   AF-A0A1X6ZRU4-F1
#
_cell.length_a   1.000
_cell.length_b   1.000
_cell.length_c   1.000
_cell.angle_alpha   90.00
_cell.angle_beta   90.00
_cell.angle_gamma   90.00
#
_symmetry.space_group_name_H-M   'P 1'
#
loop_
_entity.id
_entity.type
_entity.pdbx_description
1 polymer ?
#
loop_
_entity_poly.entity_id
_entity_poly.type
_entity_poly.pdbx_seq_one_letter_code
_entity_poly.pdbx_strand_id
1 'polypeptide(L)'
;MERRLAAILAADVVGYSRLIRNDETGVLATVKAHRERFFEPVLTARNGRIVKLMGDGLLIEFASAVEAVRCAVTMQHYVVADNMDVPQDDRVRYRIGLNVGDIVVDQGDIHGDGVNVAARIESLAEPDGIFMSASVFEQVKAKLDLTFKDTGMHRVKNITEPVHVFSLIMDDKATAIVSSIAPIAEKPGKGRLVIGASIIFALILSIAAWWQPWSSTQSSASGELAAPISGKPSIAVMAFDNLNNDPSQDYLSDGLSENILTALSRFSDFFVVARNSTFSYKDNPADIQHVSQELGVRYIVEGGVQIAGDRLRVTSQLIDATTGQNIWADSYDRDLQDIFSVQDEITRTVASLLSTNIDLAEYNRLKHQPTESLGAYELRKRAQEEWFTFTKDGNIRAEELSAKAIELDPNYAGAYVENAWAHINGYRWGWANTLTREASLERAFKMARKAIELEPFNFKGHWALANATTQSGNLESAAALYDKAISLNPNSASVLADSIDPVVYGGNAPEAVERMKLAIRLNPHHQDWYLWNLGWAQYFAGDYQEAKASIEQMAEIPDGLKRTYAPVLLRLGLSDEAQTVIDAFLTANPDFTIQEARQAPFKSEAYLARWVEDLRELGVPEVKE
;
A
#
# COMPACT_ATOMS: atom_id res chain seq x y z
N MET A 1 28.11 6.10 2.32
CA MET A 1 28.87 5.14 1.50
C MET A 1 30.24 4.89 2.08
N GLU A 2 30.45 3.69 2.62
CA GLU A 2 31.73 3.22 3.15
C GLU A 2 32.28 2.12 2.22
N ARG A 3 33.58 2.15 1.88
CA ARG A 3 34.23 1.10 1.09
C ARG A 3 35.13 0.25 1.97
N ARG A 4 34.97 -1.07 1.91
CA ARG A 4 35.83 -2.00 2.65
C ARG A 4 35.92 -3.36 1.95
N LEU A 5 36.94 -4.14 2.33
CA LEU A 5 37.09 -5.52 1.89
C LEU A 5 36.23 -6.44 2.77
N ALA A 6 35.48 -7.36 2.16
CA ALA A 6 34.69 -8.35 2.87
C ALA A 6 34.73 -9.72 2.17
N ALA A 7 34.49 -10.78 2.95
CA ALA A 7 34.21 -12.11 2.41
C ALA A 7 32.70 -12.23 2.18
N ILE A 8 32.32 -12.67 0.99
CA ILE A 8 30.94 -12.69 0.52
C ILE A 8 30.59 -14.13 0.17
N LEU A 9 29.48 -14.62 0.71
CA LEU A 9 28.89 -15.92 0.42
C LEU A 9 27.56 -15.68 -0.31
N ALA A 10 27.46 -16.14 -1.55
CA ALA A 10 26.22 -16.22 -2.30
C ALA A 10 25.74 -17.67 -2.31
N ALA A 11 24.47 -17.91 -2.01
CA ALA A 11 23.85 -19.23 -2.08
C ALA A 11 22.53 -19.17 -2.87
N ASP A 12 22.15 -20.26 -3.53
CA ASP A 12 20.95 -20.35 -4.37
C ASP A 12 20.34 -21.76 -4.32
N VAL A 13 19.00 -21.89 -4.45
CA VAL A 13 18.32 -23.19 -4.45
C VAL A 13 18.31 -23.79 -5.86
N VAL A 14 18.79 -25.02 -5.98
CA VAL A 14 18.85 -25.73 -7.25
C VAL A 14 17.45 -26.08 -7.75
N GLY A 15 17.07 -25.51 -8.90
CA GLY A 15 15.83 -25.84 -9.59
C GLY A 15 14.58 -25.38 -8.85
N TYR A 16 14.69 -24.29 -8.08
CA TYR A 16 13.62 -23.74 -7.26
C TYR A 16 12.27 -23.62 -7.96
N SER A 17 12.23 -23.06 -9.19
CA SER A 17 10.98 -22.94 -9.95
C SER A 17 10.31 -24.28 -10.28
N ARG A 18 11.08 -25.37 -10.41
CA ARG A 18 10.55 -26.72 -10.62
C ARG A 18 10.00 -27.29 -9.31
N LEU A 19 10.73 -27.11 -8.21
CA LEU A 19 10.31 -27.55 -6.88
C LEU A 19 9.00 -26.87 -6.46
N ILE A 20 8.92 -25.55 -6.60
CA ILE A 20 7.71 -24.76 -6.31
C ILE A 20 6.51 -25.21 -7.16
N ARG A 21 6.70 -25.57 -8.43
CA ARG A 21 5.61 -26.08 -9.29
C ARG A 21 5.01 -27.38 -8.78
N ASN A 22 5.81 -28.22 -8.13
CA ASN A 22 5.38 -29.53 -7.66
C ASN A 22 4.74 -29.45 -6.27
N ASP A 23 5.31 -28.66 -5.36
CA ASP A 23 4.79 -28.43 -4.01
C ASP A 23 5.23 -27.06 -3.48
N GLU A 24 4.48 -26.02 -3.83
CA GLU A 24 4.78 -24.63 -3.45
C GLU A 24 4.79 -24.44 -1.93
N THR A 25 3.83 -25.03 -1.21
CA THR A 25 3.71 -24.84 0.23
C THR A 25 4.81 -25.60 0.98
N GLY A 26 5.11 -26.84 0.58
CA GLY A 26 6.16 -27.65 1.20
C GLY A 26 7.55 -27.08 0.99
N VAL A 27 7.88 -26.64 -0.25
CA VAL A 27 9.20 -26.10 -0.57
C VAL A 27 9.46 -24.77 0.13
N LEU A 28 8.47 -23.87 0.20
CA LEU A 28 8.61 -22.61 0.95
C LEU A 28 8.78 -22.86 2.46
N ALA A 29 8.06 -23.83 3.02
CA ALA A 29 8.22 -24.22 4.42
C ALA A 29 9.63 -24.79 4.69
N THR A 30 10.15 -25.64 3.80
CA THR A 30 11.49 -26.24 3.92
C THR A 30 12.59 -25.19 3.78
N VAL A 31 12.51 -24.28 2.81
CA VAL A 31 13.49 -23.18 2.65
C VAL A 31 13.47 -22.25 3.87
N LYS A 32 12.28 -21.94 4.39
CA LYS A 32 12.13 -21.15 5.63
C LYS A 32 12.72 -21.89 6.84
N ALA A 33 12.47 -23.18 6.96
CA ALA A 33 13.03 -24.02 8.02
C ALA A 33 14.56 -24.08 7.94
N HIS A 34 15.15 -24.27 6.76
CA HIS A 34 16.60 -24.21 6.57
C HIS A 34 17.17 -22.88 7.06
N ARG A 35 16.51 -21.76 6.75
CA ARG A 35 16.95 -20.43 7.19
C ARG A 35 16.91 -20.27 8.71
N GLU A 36 15.74 -20.49 9.32
CA GLU A 36 15.51 -20.22 10.74
C GLU A 36 16.19 -21.26 11.64
N ARG A 37 16.20 -22.53 11.22
CA ARG A 37 16.71 -23.65 12.01
C ARG A 37 18.21 -23.85 11.86
N PHE A 38 18.76 -23.63 10.66
CA PHE A 38 20.16 -23.96 10.38
C PHE A 38 21.00 -22.72 10.06
N PHE A 39 20.56 -21.83 9.17
CA PHE A 39 21.42 -20.76 8.68
C PHE A 39 21.59 -19.63 9.70
N GLU A 40 20.51 -19.08 10.26
CA GLU A 40 20.58 -17.98 11.25
C GLU A 40 21.42 -18.33 12.50
N PRO A 41 21.28 -19.54 13.11
CA PRO A 41 22.15 -19.93 14.22
C PRO A 41 23.63 -20.04 13.83
N VAL A 42 23.93 -20.61 12.66
CA VAL A 42 25.31 -20.76 12.16
C VAL A 42 25.93 -19.40 11.86
N LEU A 43 25.15 -18.46 11.32
CA LEU A 43 25.59 -17.10 11.05
C LEU A 43 25.88 -16.34 12.33
N THR A 44 25.00 -16.45 13.33
CA THR A 44 25.21 -15.84 14.65
C THR A 44 26.49 -16.37 15.30
N ALA A 45 26.72 -17.68 15.26
CA ALA A 45 27.92 -18.31 15.82
C ALA A 45 29.23 -17.89 15.12
N ARG A 46 29.15 -17.41 13.87
CA ARG A 46 30.30 -17.10 13.00
C ARG A 46 30.42 -15.61 12.64
N ASN A 47 29.65 -14.74 13.31
CA ASN A 47 29.58 -13.31 13.03
C ASN A 47 29.31 -13.00 11.54
N GLY A 48 28.49 -13.82 10.89
CA GLY A 48 27.99 -13.57 9.53
C GLY A 48 26.76 -12.66 9.57
N ARG A 49 26.67 -11.75 8.61
CA ARG A 49 25.52 -10.83 8.44
C ARG A 49 24.80 -11.17 7.14
N ILE A 50 23.53 -11.55 7.22
CA ILE A 50 22.69 -11.64 6.01
C ILE A 50 22.52 -10.21 5.52
N VAL A 51 22.96 -9.95 4.28
CA VAL A 51 22.82 -8.64 3.67
C VAL A 51 21.56 -8.56 2.83
N LYS A 52 21.26 -9.63 2.10
CA LYS A 52 20.12 -9.66 1.17
C LYS A 52 19.56 -11.07 1.02
N LEU A 53 18.24 -11.16 0.92
CA LEU A 53 17.51 -12.35 0.52
C LEU A 53 17.00 -12.11 -0.91
N MET A 54 17.35 -13.01 -1.83
CA MET A 54 17.02 -12.92 -3.26
C MET A 54 16.02 -14.01 -3.62
N GLY A 55 14.84 -14.00 -2.98
CA GLY A 55 13.86 -15.10 -3.12
C GLY A 55 14.40 -16.41 -2.56
N ASP A 56 14.91 -17.28 -3.43
CA ASP A 56 15.61 -18.54 -3.14
C ASP A 56 17.11 -18.40 -2.90
N GLY A 57 17.68 -17.25 -3.24
CA GLY A 57 19.09 -16.93 -2.99
C GLY A 57 19.37 -16.22 -1.67
N LEU A 58 20.58 -16.39 -1.13
CA LEU A 58 21.08 -15.70 0.07
C LEU A 58 22.41 -15.00 -0.22
N LEU A 59 22.54 -13.76 0.21
CA LEU A 59 23.81 -13.03 0.21
C LEU A 59 24.23 -12.71 1.64
N ILE A 60 25.40 -13.19 2.03
CA ILE A 60 25.92 -13.11 3.39
C ILE A 60 27.31 -12.49 3.38
N GLU A 61 27.54 -11.53 4.26
CA GLU A 61 28.81 -10.86 4.49
C GLU A 61 29.52 -11.41 5.74
N PHE A 62 30.83 -11.61 5.62
CA PHE A 62 31.72 -11.93 6.74
C PHE A 62 32.95 -11.01 6.72
N ALA A 63 33.43 -10.65 7.91
CA ALA A 63 34.73 -10.01 8.07
C ALA A 63 35.91 -10.97 7.82
N SER A 64 35.66 -12.29 7.74
CA SER A 64 36.69 -13.34 7.64
C SER A 64 36.33 -14.40 6.60
N ALA A 65 37.22 -14.64 5.63
CA ALA A 65 37.08 -15.72 4.66
C ALA A 65 37.06 -17.11 5.31
N VAL A 66 37.74 -17.27 6.45
CA VAL A 66 37.76 -18.53 7.21
C VAL A 66 36.36 -18.82 7.78
N GLU A 67 35.71 -17.82 8.36
CA GLU A 67 34.36 -18.00 8.91
C GLU A 67 33.31 -18.18 7.81
N ALA A 68 33.47 -17.50 6.68
CA ALA A 68 32.62 -17.71 5.50
C ALA A 68 32.69 -19.17 5.00
N VAL A 69 33.89 -19.75 4.88
CA VAL A 69 34.06 -21.15 4.45
C VAL A 69 33.51 -22.13 5.50
N ARG A 70 33.77 -21.90 6.79
CA ARG A 70 33.20 -22.75 7.85
C ARG A 70 31.67 -22.68 7.88
N CYS A 71 31.09 -21.50 7.62
CA CYS A 71 29.65 -21.33 7.48
C CYS A 71 29.11 -22.14 6.32
N ALA A 72 29.70 -22.01 5.12
CA ALA A 72 29.28 -22.75 3.93
C ALA A 72 29.29 -24.28 4.15
N VAL A 73 30.36 -24.81 4.75
CA VAL A 73 30.47 -26.24 5.08
C VAL A 73 29.36 -26.66 6.05
N THR A 74 29.08 -25.85 7.06
CA THR A 74 28.05 -26.13 8.06
C THR A 74 26.64 -26.07 7.45
N MET A 75 26.37 -25.09 6.59
CA MET A 75 25.10 -24.95 5.88
C MET A 75 24.84 -26.17 5.00
N GLN A 76 25.80 -26.58 4.17
CA GLN A 76 25.63 -27.77 3.32
C GLN A 76 25.45 -29.05 4.14
N HIS A 77 26.18 -29.20 5.25
CA HIS A 77 26.02 -30.38 6.11
C HIS A 77 24.58 -30.51 6.65
N TYR A 78 24.02 -29.42 7.19
CA TYR A 78 22.65 -29.47 7.75
C TYR A 78 21.59 -29.68 6.66
N VAL A 79 21.74 -29.06 5.49
CA VAL A 79 20.83 -29.29 4.37
C VAL A 79 20.89 -30.74 3.89
N VAL A 80 22.09 -31.32 3.79
CA VAL A 80 22.24 -32.74 3.40
C VAL A 80 21.62 -33.67 4.44
N ALA A 81 21.79 -33.36 5.73
CA ALA A 81 21.19 -34.13 6.82
C ALA A 81 19.65 -34.06 6.81
N ASP A 82 19.07 -32.87 6.60
CA ASP A 82 17.61 -32.68 6.54
C ASP A 82 16.99 -33.37 5.31
N ASN A 83 17.75 -33.45 4.20
CA ASN A 83 17.32 -34.12 2.98
C ASN A 83 17.47 -35.66 2.99
N MET A 84 18.00 -36.28 4.06
CA MET A 84 18.26 -37.72 4.09
C MET A 84 17.00 -38.57 3.89
N ASP A 85 15.89 -38.15 4.50
CA ASP A 85 14.60 -38.85 4.45
C ASP A 85 13.64 -38.29 3.38
N VAL A 86 14.10 -37.32 2.58
CA VAL A 86 13.31 -36.67 1.53
C VAL A 86 13.53 -37.37 0.17
N PRO A 87 12.48 -37.65 -0.62
CA PRO A 87 12.61 -38.18 -1.98
C PRO A 87 13.48 -37.30 -2.87
N GLN A 88 14.29 -37.92 -3.74
CA GLN A 88 15.32 -37.21 -4.52
C GLN A 88 14.80 -36.02 -5.32
N ASP A 89 13.58 -36.12 -5.87
CA ASP A 89 12.99 -35.08 -6.72
C ASP A 89 12.50 -33.84 -5.95
N ASP A 90 12.30 -33.99 -4.63
CA ASP A 90 11.72 -33.00 -3.70
C ASP A 90 12.78 -32.39 -2.76
N ARG A 91 14.03 -32.83 -2.86
CA ARG A 91 15.14 -32.32 -2.03
C ARG A 91 15.45 -30.86 -2.37
N VAL A 92 15.47 -30.01 -1.34
CA VAL A 92 15.91 -28.63 -1.45
C VAL A 92 17.43 -28.59 -1.29
N ARG A 93 18.15 -28.32 -2.38
CA ARG A 93 19.62 -28.34 -2.43
C ARG A 93 20.15 -26.96 -2.77
N TYR A 94 21.32 -26.61 -2.23
CA TYR A 94 21.94 -25.30 -2.48
C TYR A 94 23.22 -25.40 -3.30
N ARG A 95 23.48 -24.35 -4.07
CA ARG A 95 24.80 -24.00 -4.61
C ARG A 95 25.38 -22.87 -3.80
N ILE A 96 26.68 -22.90 -3.51
CA ILE A 96 27.35 -21.84 -2.74
C ILE A 96 28.58 -21.34 -3.49
N GLY A 97 28.71 -20.03 -3.62
CA GLY A 97 29.86 -19.31 -4.15
C GLY A 97 30.46 -18.34 -3.14
N LEU A 98 31.78 -18.36 -3.00
CA LEU A 98 32.52 -17.50 -2.07
C LEU A 98 33.53 -16.61 -2.81
N ASN A 99 33.60 -15.34 -2.42
CA ASN A 99 34.63 -14.42 -2.88
C ASN A 99 35.08 -13.44 -1.78
N VAL A 100 36.33 -12.99 -1.82
CA VAL A 100 36.79 -11.80 -1.09
C VAL A 100 37.02 -10.67 -2.07
N GLY A 101 36.40 -9.52 -1.83
CA GLY A 101 36.54 -8.34 -2.69
C GLY A 101 36.04 -7.07 -2.03
N ASP A 102 36.29 -5.94 -2.71
CA ASP A 102 35.82 -4.64 -2.26
C ASP A 102 34.32 -4.51 -2.41
N ILE A 103 33.68 -3.97 -1.37
CA ILE A 103 32.26 -3.67 -1.31
C ILE A 103 32.05 -2.20 -0.95
N VAL A 104 30.97 -1.63 -1.46
CA VAL A 104 30.39 -0.37 -1.04
C VAL A 104 29.19 -0.70 -0.18
N VAL A 105 29.22 -0.26 1.09
CA VAL A 105 28.09 -0.37 2.01
C VAL A 105 27.24 0.89 1.88
N ASP A 106 25.96 0.69 1.59
CA ASP A 106 24.96 1.75 1.52
C ASP A 106 23.65 1.28 2.13
N GLN A 107 23.13 2.05 3.09
CA GLN A 107 21.85 1.77 3.80
C GLN A 107 21.64 0.33 4.29
N GLY A 108 22.73 -0.39 4.60
CA GLY A 108 22.68 -1.79 5.08
C GLY A 108 22.85 -2.86 4.00
N ASP A 109 22.79 -2.53 2.71
CA ASP A 109 23.10 -3.42 1.57
C ASP A 109 24.60 -3.36 1.21
N ILE A 110 25.07 -4.31 0.39
CA ILE A 110 26.44 -4.35 -0.16
C ILE A 110 26.41 -4.39 -1.68
N HIS A 111 27.20 -3.53 -2.31
CA HIS A 111 27.33 -3.46 -3.76
C HIS A 111 28.80 -3.49 -4.18
N GLY A 112 29.08 -3.92 -5.40
CA GLY A 112 30.42 -3.86 -5.98
C GLY A 112 30.84 -5.15 -6.67
N ASP A 113 32.00 -5.11 -7.30
CA ASP A 113 32.52 -6.21 -8.11
C ASP A 113 32.73 -7.48 -7.28
N GLY A 114 33.07 -7.34 -6.00
CA GLY A 114 33.21 -8.46 -5.06
C GLY A 114 31.94 -9.31 -4.93
N VAL A 115 30.77 -8.65 -4.92
CA VAL A 115 29.44 -9.30 -4.81
C VAL A 115 29.09 -10.00 -6.10
N ASN A 116 29.33 -9.34 -7.23
CA ASN A 116 29.10 -9.90 -8.56
C ASN A 116 29.93 -11.16 -8.78
N VAL A 117 31.21 -11.17 -8.40
CA VAL A 117 32.07 -12.35 -8.51
C VAL A 117 31.51 -13.51 -7.67
N ALA A 118 31.09 -13.27 -6.42
CA ALA A 118 30.55 -14.32 -5.55
C ALA A 118 29.31 -15.00 -6.16
N ALA A 119 28.36 -14.21 -6.65
CA ALA A 119 27.16 -14.72 -7.31
C ALA A 119 27.47 -15.49 -8.60
N ARG A 120 28.52 -15.11 -9.35
CA ARG A 120 28.93 -15.86 -10.54
C ARG A 120 29.62 -17.18 -10.19
N ILE A 121 30.41 -17.21 -9.12
CA ILE A 121 31.01 -18.45 -8.64
C ILE A 121 29.93 -19.41 -8.13
N GLU A 122 28.90 -18.91 -7.45
CA GLU A 122 27.74 -19.71 -7.04
C GLU A 122 27.11 -20.39 -8.25
N SER A 123 26.85 -19.65 -9.33
CA SER A 123 26.22 -20.20 -10.53
C SER A 123 27.04 -21.29 -11.25
N LEU A 124 28.35 -21.37 -10.98
CA LEU A 124 29.24 -22.42 -11.49
C LEU A 124 29.26 -23.67 -10.59
N ALA A 125 28.78 -23.57 -9.36
CA ALA A 125 28.77 -24.69 -8.44
C ALA A 125 27.76 -25.74 -8.87
N GLU A 126 28.14 -27.02 -8.73
CA GLU A 126 27.21 -28.13 -8.84
C GLU A 126 26.25 -28.15 -7.63
N PRO A 127 25.08 -28.81 -7.71
CA PRO A 127 24.20 -29.00 -6.56
C PRO A 127 24.95 -29.59 -5.36
N ASP A 128 24.67 -29.06 -4.16
CA ASP A 128 25.37 -29.37 -2.91
C ASP A 128 26.84 -28.91 -2.86
N GLY A 129 27.29 -28.20 -3.90
CA GLY A 129 28.67 -27.73 -4.07
C GLY A 129 28.97 -26.43 -3.34
N ILE A 130 30.24 -26.28 -2.95
CA ILE A 130 30.82 -25.04 -2.41
C ILE A 130 32.02 -24.67 -3.28
N PHE A 131 31.91 -23.55 -4.00
CA PHE A 131 32.93 -23.05 -4.91
C PHE A 131 33.46 -21.72 -4.38
N MET A 132 34.74 -21.44 -4.61
CA MET A 132 35.38 -20.22 -4.11
C MET A 132 36.45 -19.68 -5.05
N SER A 133 36.65 -18.38 -5.03
CA SER A 133 37.72 -17.74 -5.78
C SER A 133 39.10 -18.08 -5.21
N ALA A 134 40.15 -17.91 -6.02
CA ALA A 134 41.53 -18.00 -5.54
C ALA A 134 41.81 -17.11 -4.32
N SER A 135 41.19 -15.91 -4.24
CA SER A 135 41.40 -15.00 -3.10
C SER A 135 40.87 -15.58 -1.78
N VAL A 136 39.77 -16.33 -1.80
CA VAL A 136 39.28 -17.09 -0.65
C VAL A 136 40.20 -18.27 -0.37
N PHE A 137 40.51 -19.07 -1.39
CA PHE A 137 41.34 -20.27 -1.28
C PHE A 137 42.69 -19.98 -0.60
N GLU A 138 43.39 -18.95 -1.06
CA GLU A 138 44.69 -18.54 -0.50
C GLU A 138 44.62 -18.18 0.99
N GLN A 139 43.49 -17.61 1.44
CA GLN A 139 43.31 -17.25 2.85
C GLN A 139 42.97 -18.44 3.76
N VAL A 140 42.42 -19.53 3.20
CA VAL A 140 41.92 -20.68 3.97
C VAL A 140 42.77 -21.93 3.88
N LYS A 141 43.51 -22.15 2.78
CA LYS A 141 44.25 -23.41 2.50
C LYS A 141 45.24 -23.84 3.58
N ALA A 142 45.80 -22.88 4.32
CA ALA A 142 46.75 -23.12 5.41
C ALA A 142 46.11 -23.08 6.80
N LYS A 143 44.84 -22.66 6.91
CA LYS A 143 44.13 -22.43 8.17
C LYS A 143 43.03 -23.45 8.45
N LEU A 144 42.49 -24.06 7.40
CA LEU A 144 41.47 -25.11 7.47
C LEU A 144 42.05 -26.39 6.88
N ASP A 145 42.02 -27.48 7.66
CA ASP A 145 42.32 -28.81 7.14
C ASP A 145 41.11 -29.31 6.33
N LEU A 146 41.04 -28.89 5.07
CA LEU A 146 39.97 -29.20 4.13
C LEU A 146 40.57 -29.65 2.81
N THR A 147 39.83 -30.47 2.06
CA THR A 147 40.26 -30.93 0.74
C THR A 147 39.64 -30.04 -0.34
N PHE A 148 40.49 -29.45 -1.18
CA PHE A 148 40.09 -28.57 -2.27
C PHE A 148 40.51 -29.18 -3.61
N LYS A 149 39.69 -28.98 -4.64
CA LYS A 149 39.98 -29.34 -6.03
C LYS A 149 40.01 -28.09 -6.88
N ASP A 150 41.14 -27.87 -7.55
CA ASP A 150 41.30 -26.81 -8.54
C ASP A 150 40.42 -27.08 -9.76
N THR A 151 39.59 -26.10 -10.15
CA THR A 151 38.70 -26.18 -11.32
C THR A 151 39.18 -25.29 -12.48
N GLY A 152 40.29 -24.58 -12.31
CA GLY A 152 40.91 -23.73 -13.32
C GLY A 152 40.30 -22.33 -13.45
N MET A 153 40.65 -21.66 -14.56
CA MET A 153 40.19 -20.32 -14.89
C MET A 153 38.82 -20.36 -15.57
N HIS A 154 37.85 -19.62 -15.03
CA HIS A 154 36.50 -19.50 -15.58
C HIS A 154 36.23 -18.07 -16.05
N ARG A 155 35.69 -17.94 -17.26
CA ARG A 155 35.17 -16.66 -17.75
C ARG A 155 33.71 -16.53 -17.32
N VAL A 156 33.40 -15.45 -16.61
CA VAL A 156 32.04 -15.16 -16.12
C VAL A 156 31.51 -13.87 -16.76
N LYS A 157 30.19 -13.80 -16.98
CA LYS A 157 29.56 -12.66 -17.66
C LYS A 157 29.84 -11.34 -16.92
N ASN A 158 30.16 -10.29 -17.68
CA ASN A 158 30.41 -8.93 -17.19
C ASN A 158 31.64 -8.76 -16.27
N ILE A 159 32.62 -9.67 -16.34
CA ILE A 159 33.93 -9.51 -15.70
C ILE A 159 35.03 -9.66 -16.76
N THR A 160 35.88 -8.64 -16.87
CA THR A 160 36.90 -8.54 -17.93
C THR A 160 38.00 -9.60 -17.81
N GLU A 161 38.36 -9.97 -16.58
CA GLU A 161 39.41 -10.96 -16.30
C GLU A 161 38.80 -12.31 -15.87
N PRO A 162 39.34 -13.46 -16.35
CA PRO A 162 38.90 -14.78 -15.89
C PRO A 162 39.19 -14.95 -14.39
N VAL A 163 38.27 -15.63 -13.67
CA VAL A 163 38.40 -15.89 -12.24
C VAL A 163 38.86 -17.33 -12.03
N HIS A 164 39.91 -17.54 -11.23
CA HIS A 164 40.36 -18.88 -10.85
C HIS A 164 39.49 -19.43 -9.71
N VAL A 165 38.87 -20.60 -9.92
CA VAL A 165 37.90 -21.17 -8.99
C VAL A 165 38.34 -22.52 -8.44
N PHE A 166 38.10 -22.74 -7.16
CA PHE A 166 38.33 -23.99 -6.44
C PHE A 166 37.00 -24.53 -5.91
N SER A 167 36.83 -25.85 -5.96
CA SER A 167 35.69 -26.55 -5.34
C SER A 167 36.14 -27.23 -4.04
N LEU A 168 35.31 -27.17 -3.01
CA LEU A 168 35.55 -27.84 -1.73
C LEU A 168 34.92 -29.23 -1.74
N ILE A 169 35.65 -30.23 -1.24
CA ILE A 169 35.16 -31.61 -1.10
C ILE A 169 34.62 -31.83 0.30
N MET A 170 33.37 -32.29 0.40
CA MET A 170 32.70 -32.60 1.67
C MET A 170 33.10 -34.00 2.17
N ASP A 171 34.34 -34.14 2.64
CA ASP A 171 34.90 -35.38 3.21
C ASP A 171 34.84 -35.41 4.76
N ASP A 172 35.49 -36.40 5.38
CA ASP A 172 35.55 -36.54 6.85
C ASP A 172 36.15 -35.29 7.53
N LYS A 173 37.04 -34.56 6.84
CA LYS A 173 37.63 -33.33 7.37
C LYS A 173 36.64 -32.18 7.39
N ALA A 174 35.80 -32.06 6.36
CA ALA A 174 34.70 -31.12 6.35
C ALA A 174 33.68 -31.42 7.46
N THR A 175 33.41 -32.72 7.71
CA THR A 175 32.53 -33.16 8.80
C THR A 175 33.10 -32.81 10.18
N ALA A 176 34.42 -32.88 10.36
CA ALA A 176 35.09 -32.46 11.60
C ALA A 176 34.87 -30.97 11.91
N ILE A 177 34.78 -30.09 10.91
CA ILE A 177 34.43 -28.67 11.10
C ILE A 177 33.03 -28.50 11.68
N VAL A 178 32.08 -29.33 11.26
CA VAL A 178 30.68 -29.23 11.71
C VAL A 178 30.53 -29.67 13.17
N SER A 179 31.22 -30.73 13.57
CA SER A 179 31.18 -31.29 14.93
C SER A 179 31.63 -30.33 16.06
N SER A 180 32.18 -29.17 15.71
CA SER A 180 32.61 -28.13 16.65
C SER A 180 31.50 -27.15 17.09
N ILE A 181 30.29 -27.28 16.52
CA ILE A 181 29.10 -26.50 16.91
C ILE A 181 28.20 -27.41 17.73
N ALA A 182 27.82 -26.99 18.95
CA ALA A 182 26.89 -27.75 19.79
C ALA A 182 25.58 -28.04 19.03
N PRO A 183 24.97 -29.24 19.17
CA PRO A 183 23.76 -29.59 18.42
C PRO A 183 22.62 -28.62 18.75
N ILE A 184 21.98 -28.09 17.70
CA ILE A 184 20.83 -27.18 17.80
C ILE A 184 19.67 -27.94 18.45
N ALA A 185 19.30 -27.58 19.68
CA ALA A 185 18.23 -28.23 20.43
C ALA A 185 16.86 -27.97 19.78
N GLU A 186 16.12 -29.03 19.43
CA GLU A 186 14.73 -28.94 19.01
C GLU A 186 13.83 -28.45 20.16
N LYS A 187 12.99 -27.43 19.92
CA LYS A 187 11.95 -27.02 20.88
C LYS A 187 10.62 -27.71 20.56
N PRO A 188 10.01 -28.48 21.47
CA PRO A 188 8.66 -28.99 21.28
C PRO A 188 7.59 -27.95 21.65
N GLY A 189 6.40 -28.14 21.06
CA GLY A 189 5.31 -27.17 20.93
C GLY A 189 4.58 -26.70 22.20
N LYS A 190 3.75 -25.68 21.96
CA LYS A 190 3.02 -24.78 22.86
C LYS A 190 2.21 -25.48 23.99
N GLY A 191 2.30 -24.93 25.20
CA GLY A 191 1.41 -25.18 26.34
C GLY A 191 1.36 -23.98 27.32
N ARG A 192 0.15 -23.60 27.74
CA ARG A 192 -0.33 -22.39 28.48
C ARG A 192 0.27 -22.07 29.88
N LEU A 193 0.12 -20.76 30.24
CA LEU A 193 -0.11 -20.10 31.58
C LEU A 193 1.13 -20.03 32.53
N VAL A 194 1.52 -18.94 33.24
CA VAL A 194 0.79 -17.96 34.09
C VAL A 194 1.58 -16.62 34.26
N ILE A 195 0.81 -15.58 34.63
CA ILE A 195 1.03 -14.17 35.05
C ILE A 195 2.12 -13.86 36.11
N GLY A 196 2.68 -12.63 36.03
CA GLY A 196 3.19 -11.80 37.16
C GLY A 196 4.70 -11.51 37.09
N ALA A 197 5.26 -10.31 37.31
CA ALA A 197 4.75 -9.04 37.82
C ALA A 197 5.69 -7.89 37.39
N SER A 198 5.12 -6.70 37.42
CA SER A 198 5.62 -5.38 37.00
C SER A 198 6.73 -4.77 37.89
N ILE A 199 7.26 -3.65 37.38
CA ILE A 199 7.89 -2.49 38.07
C ILE A 199 9.42 -2.52 38.09
N ILE A 200 10.02 -1.53 37.41
CA ILE A 200 10.99 -0.53 37.90
C ILE A 200 11.66 0.05 36.64
N PHE A 201 11.20 1.21 36.16
CA PHE A 201 12.07 2.33 35.73
C PHE A 201 11.24 3.58 35.38
N ALA A 202 10.27 3.91 36.25
CA ALA A 202 9.72 5.25 36.35
C ALA A 202 10.41 5.93 37.55
N LEU A 203 11.68 6.31 37.36
CA LEU A 203 12.49 7.08 38.32
C LEU A 203 13.83 7.40 37.65
N ILE A 204 13.84 8.40 36.77
CA ILE A 204 14.90 9.40 36.51
C ILE A 204 14.25 10.40 35.52
N LEU A 205 13.19 11.06 36.00
CA LEU A 205 12.63 12.27 35.40
C LEU A 205 12.37 13.22 36.56
N SER A 206 13.46 13.74 37.11
CA SER A 206 13.42 14.86 38.05
C SER A 206 14.82 15.44 38.12
N ILE A 207 14.99 16.59 37.46
CA ILE A 207 16.02 17.63 37.60
C ILE A 207 16.48 18.04 36.20
N ALA A 208 15.78 19.04 35.67
CA ALA A 208 16.26 20.12 34.79
C ALA A 208 15.11 20.68 33.92
N ALA A 209 13.93 20.87 34.53
CA ALA A 209 13.10 21.99 34.14
C ALA A 209 13.56 23.20 34.95
N TRP A 210 13.58 24.36 34.31
CA TRP A 210 13.65 25.75 34.77
C TRP A 210 14.71 26.51 33.97
N TRP A 211 14.30 27.68 33.46
CA TRP A 211 14.88 28.52 32.40
C TRP A 211 14.41 28.22 30.97
N GLN A 212 13.16 28.63 30.71
CA GLN A 212 12.76 29.23 29.43
C GLN A 212 12.59 30.76 29.61
N PRO A 213 12.73 31.53 28.53
CA PRO A 213 11.65 32.43 28.14
C PRO A 213 11.18 32.23 26.70
N TRP A 214 9.87 32.02 26.60
CA TRP A 214 8.91 32.03 25.49
C TRP A 214 9.29 32.47 24.06
N SER A 215 8.76 31.69 23.11
CA SER A 215 7.91 32.21 22.02
C SER A 215 6.84 31.19 21.59
N SER A 216 5.57 31.56 21.86
CA SER A 216 4.32 31.27 21.12
C SER A 216 4.06 29.90 20.48
N THR A 217 3.23 29.11 21.18
CA THR A 217 2.01 28.43 20.69
C THR A 217 2.03 27.72 19.34
N GLN A 218 2.20 26.40 19.39
CA GLN A 218 1.37 25.48 18.62
C GLN A 218 0.72 24.51 19.60
N SER A 219 -0.60 24.47 19.59
CA SER A 219 -1.41 23.52 20.34
C SER A 219 -1.14 22.15 19.75
N SER A 220 -0.21 21.40 20.32
CA SER A 220 -0.07 19.97 20.08
C SER A 220 -1.21 19.26 20.80
N ALA A 221 -2.35 19.14 20.10
CA ALA A 221 -3.23 18.01 20.33
C ALA A 221 -2.38 16.78 20.04
N SER A 222 -1.91 16.13 21.10
CA SER A 222 -1.34 14.80 21.07
C SER A 222 -2.40 13.84 20.56
N GLY A 223 -2.51 13.70 19.24
CA GLY A 223 -3.22 12.59 18.62
C GLY A 223 -2.45 11.32 18.95
N GLU A 224 -3.10 10.43 19.70
CA GLU A 224 -2.69 9.05 19.83
C GLU A 224 -2.23 8.51 18.48
N LEU A 225 -1.05 7.87 18.44
CA LEU A 225 -0.66 7.02 17.32
C LEU A 225 -1.86 6.17 16.93
N ALA A 226 -2.30 6.30 15.68
CA ALA A 226 -3.41 5.52 15.15
C ALA A 226 -3.09 4.03 15.37
N ALA A 227 -3.71 3.42 16.38
CA ALA A 227 -3.52 2.02 16.66
C ALA A 227 -3.94 1.21 15.41
N PRO A 228 -3.14 0.23 14.95
CA PRO A 228 -3.59 -0.66 13.88
C PRO A 228 -4.80 -1.44 14.41
N ILE A 229 -6.00 -1.11 13.91
CA ILE A 229 -7.18 -1.92 14.19
C ILE A 229 -7.19 -3.04 13.16
N SER A 230 -7.22 -4.26 13.67
CA SER A 230 -7.11 -5.54 12.98
C SER A 230 -5.68 -5.84 12.52
N GLY A 231 -5.17 -7.04 12.80
CA GLY A 231 -3.87 -7.52 12.32
C GLY A 231 -3.77 -7.70 10.80
N LYS A 232 -4.52 -6.91 10.02
CA LYS A 232 -4.45 -6.79 8.57
C LYS A 232 -3.22 -6.00 8.16
N PRO A 233 -2.54 -6.37 7.06
CA PRO A 233 -1.49 -5.55 6.47
C PRO A 233 -2.02 -4.15 6.09
N SER A 234 -1.40 -3.10 6.63
CA SER A 234 -1.66 -1.71 6.23
C SER A 234 -0.63 -1.25 5.21
N ILE A 235 -1.10 -0.77 4.05
CA ILE A 235 -0.29 -0.53 2.85
C ILE A 235 -0.55 0.88 2.32
N ALA A 236 0.52 1.58 1.97
CA ALA A 236 0.49 2.75 1.11
C ALA A 236 1.20 2.47 -0.22
N VAL A 237 0.70 3.02 -1.32
CA VAL A 237 1.38 3.01 -2.62
C VAL A 237 1.75 4.45 -2.96
N MET A 238 3.04 4.72 -3.02
CA MET A 238 3.58 6.04 -3.34
C MET A 238 3.44 6.31 -4.84
N ALA A 239 3.47 7.58 -5.22
CA ALA A 239 3.62 7.94 -6.64
C ALA A 239 4.98 7.43 -7.13
N PHE A 240 4.99 6.66 -8.21
CA PHE A 240 6.21 6.17 -8.82
C PHE A 240 6.93 7.31 -9.51
N ASP A 241 8.25 7.32 -9.37
CA ASP A 241 9.10 8.33 -9.98
C ASP A 241 9.09 8.22 -11.51
N ASN A 242 8.97 9.37 -12.18
CA ASN A 242 9.24 9.46 -13.61
C ASN A 242 10.76 9.65 -13.83
N LEU A 243 11.49 8.57 -14.07
CA LEU A 243 12.94 8.58 -14.19
C LEU A 243 13.44 9.25 -15.48
N ASN A 244 12.55 9.53 -16.44
CA ASN A 244 12.86 10.32 -17.63
C ASN A 244 12.86 11.83 -17.36
N ASN A 245 12.22 12.28 -16.27
CA ASN A 245 11.99 13.70 -15.96
C ASN A 245 11.28 14.48 -17.09
N ASP A 246 10.44 13.80 -17.87
CA ASP A 246 9.60 14.40 -18.91
C ASP A 246 8.14 14.49 -18.40
N PRO A 247 7.63 15.69 -18.06
CA PRO A 247 6.28 15.85 -17.51
C PRO A 247 5.17 15.31 -18.41
N SER A 248 5.39 15.19 -19.72
CA SER A 248 4.40 14.59 -20.63
C SER A 248 4.18 13.09 -20.40
N GLN A 249 5.06 12.45 -19.63
CA GLN A 249 5.04 11.01 -19.32
C GLN A 249 4.61 10.71 -17.88
N ASP A 250 4.36 11.72 -17.06
CA ASP A 250 3.92 11.55 -15.66
C ASP A 250 2.65 10.71 -15.54
N TYR A 251 1.75 10.79 -16.53
CA TYR A 251 0.52 10.01 -16.54
C TYR A 251 0.77 8.48 -16.50
N LEU A 252 1.93 8.01 -16.98
CA LEU A 252 2.30 6.60 -16.98
C LEU A 252 2.77 6.15 -15.59
N SER A 253 3.65 6.91 -14.94
CA SER A 253 4.14 6.59 -13.60
C SER A 253 3.04 6.76 -12.54
N ASP A 254 2.32 7.88 -12.59
CA ASP A 254 1.17 8.15 -11.71
C ASP A 254 0.07 7.13 -11.96
N GLY A 255 -0.15 6.76 -13.22
CA GLY A 255 -1.16 5.80 -13.59
C GLY A 255 -0.85 4.38 -13.15
N LEU A 256 0.40 3.93 -13.28
CA LEU A 256 0.85 2.65 -12.76
C LEU A 256 0.62 2.55 -11.25
N SER A 257 1.05 3.58 -10.51
CA SER A 257 0.90 3.67 -9.05
C SER A 257 -0.56 3.61 -8.63
N GLU A 258 -1.42 4.39 -9.28
CA GLU A 258 -2.86 4.41 -8.97
C GLU A 258 -3.54 3.08 -9.30
N ASN A 259 -3.13 2.39 -10.36
CA ASN A 259 -3.70 1.10 -10.73
C ASN A 259 -3.30 0.02 -9.71
N ILE A 260 -2.06 0.02 -9.23
CA ILE A 260 -1.60 -0.87 -8.15
C ILE A 260 -2.40 -0.58 -6.86
N LEU A 261 -2.53 0.68 -6.46
CA LEU A 261 -3.35 1.10 -5.30
C LEU A 261 -4.81 0.64 -5.45
N THR A 262 -5.40 0.87 -6.62
CA THR A 262 -6.78 0.49 -6.94
C THR A 262 -6.97 -1.02 -6.92
N ALA A 263 -5.97 -1.79 -7.35
CA ALA A 263 -6.05 -3.24 -7.35
C ALA A 263 -5.87 -3.81 -5.93
N LEU A 264 -4.92 -3.27 -5.15
CA LEU A 264 -4.70 -3.68 -3.76
C LEU A 264 -5.89 -3.33 -2.84
N SER A 265 -6.56 -2.19 -3.08
CA SER A 265 -7.72 -1.77 -2.27
C SER A 265 -8.92 -2.72 -2.34
N ARG A 266 -9.02 -3.54 -3.40
CA ARG A 266 -10.08 -4.56 -3.55
C ARG A 266 -9.96 -5.69 -2.53
N PHE A 267 -8.75 -5.94 -1.99
CA PHE A 267 -8.55 -6.98 -0.99
C PHE A 267 -9.07 -6.51 0.37
N SER A 268 -10.13 -7.15 0.86
CA SER A 268 -10.69 -6.88 2.18
C SER A 268 -9.72 -7.20 3.32
N ASP A 269 -8.74 -8.08 3.09
CA ASP A 269 -7.67 -8.42 4.03
C ASP A 269 -6.61 -7.32 4.19
N PHE A 270 -6.62 -6.31 3.32
CA PHE A 270 -5.72 -5.16 3.43
C PHE A 270 -6.43 -3.94 3.96
N PHE A 271 -5.65 -3.08 4.61
CA PHE A 271 -5.98 -1.69 4.84
C PHE A 271 -5.13 -0.85 3.89
N VAL A 272 -5.75 -0.18 2.91
CA VAL A 272 -5.01 0.53 1.85
C VAL A 272 -5.27 2.02 1.93
N VAL A 273 -4.22 2.81 2.14
CA VAL A 273 -4.34 4.27 2.21
C VAL A 273 -4.65 4.85 0.82
N ALA A 274 -5.55 5.83 0.79
CA ALA A 274 -6.06 6.46 -0.40
C ALA A 274 -5.02 7.31 -1.12
N ARG A 275 -5.19 7.41 -2.45
CA ARG A 275 -4.33 8.18 -3.37
C ARG A 275 -4.05 9.60 -2.88
N ASN A 276 -5.06 10.31 -2.39
CA ASN A 276 -4.91 11.71 -1.97
C ASN A 276 -3.90 11.89 -0.83
N SER A 277 -3.77 10.89 0.04
CA SER A 277 -2.81 10.92 1.14
C SER A 277 -1.40 10.54 0.72
N THR A 278 -1.22 9.67 -0.29
CA THR A 278 0.12 9.25 -0.74
C THR A 278 0.71 10.17 -1.81
N PHE A 279 -0.10 10.75 -2.69
CA PHE A 279 0.37 11.61 -3.78
C PHE A 279 0.81 13.01 -3.30
N SER A 280 0.42 13.45 -2.10
CA SER A 280 0.93 14.70 -1.51
C SER A 280 2.45 14.71 -1.29
N TYR A 281 3.06 13.52 -1.20
CA TYR A 281 4.51 13.36 -1.05
C TYR A 281 5.28 13.37 -2.39
N LYS A 282 4.59 13.38 -3.54
CA LYS A 282 5.25 13.45 -4.87
C LYS A 282 6.09 14.73 -4.99
N ASP A 283 5.50 15.85 -4.59
CA ASP A 283 6.18 17.16 -4.63
C ASP A 283 6.91 17.49 -3.32
N ASN A 284 6.68 16.71 -2.26
CA ASN A 284 7.26 16.89 -0.93
C ASN A 284 7.84 15.56 -0.41
N PRO A 285 9.03 15.16 -0.88
CA PRO A 285 9.65 13.90 -0.47
C PRO A 285 9.88 13.87 1.05
N ALA A 286 9.47 12.78 1.68
CA ALA A 286 9.66 12.55 3.11
C ALA A 286 10.32 11.19 3.34
N ASP A 287 10.97 11.04 4.51
CA ASP A 287 11.51 9.75 4.92
C ASP A 287 10.37 8.72 5.10
N ILE A 288 10.60 7.49 4.66
CA ILE A 288 9.61 6.41 4.64
C ILE A 288 9.05 6.12 6.04
N GLN A 289 9.86 6.26 7.10
CA GLN A 289 9.42 6.07 8.48
C GLN A 289 8.47 7.20 8.91
N HIS A 290 8.73 8.42 8.43
CA HIS A 290 7.84 9.55 8.66
C HIS A 290 6.50 9.35 7.94
N VAL A 291 6.52 8.98 6.66
CA VAL A 291 5.32 8.65 5.88
C VAL A 291 4.51 7.55 6.55
N SER A 292 5.18 6.50 7.04
CA SER A 292 4.55 5.38 7.76
C SER A 292 3.84 5.82 9.05
N GLN A 293 4.47 6.69 9.84
CA GLN A 293 3.91 7.21 11.08
C GLN A 293 2.72 8.13 10.81
N GLU A 294 2.83 9.02 9.83
CA GLU A 294 1.79 9.99 9.48
C GLU A 294 0.56 9.30 8.87
N LEU A 295 0.77 8.38 7.94
CA LEU A 295 -0.31 7.65 7.27
C LEU A 295 -0.83 6.45 8.08
N GLY A 296 -0.14 6.05 9.15
CA GLY A 296 -0.51 4.90 9.98
C GLY A 296 -0.37 3.55 9.25
N VAL A 297 0.59 3.43 8.33
CA VAL A 297 0.82 2.21 7.52
C VAL A 297 2.10 1.51 7.90
N ARG A 298 2.11 0.18 7.82
CA ARG A 298 3.32 -0.61 8.04
C ARG A 298 4.11 -0.80 6.76
N TYR A 299 3.42 -1.00 5.64
CA TYR A 299 4.02 -1.37 4.37
C TYR A 299 3.90 -0.23 3.37
N ILE A 300 4.97 0.02 2.63
CA ILE A 300 5.02 1.03 1.57
C ILE A 300 5.49 0.37 0.28
N VAL A 301 4.72 0.59 -0.79
CA VAL A 301 5.12 0.25 -2.16
C VAL A 301 5.58 1.53 -2.85
N GLU A 302 6.79 1.51 -3.38
CA GLU A 302 7.36 2.60 -4.17
C GLU A 302 8.13 2.05 -5.37
N GLY A 303 8.54 2.93 -6.28
CA GLY A 303 9.17 2.52 -7.51
C GLY A 303 9.39 3.67 -8.48
N GLY A 304 9.89 3.32 -9.66
CA GLY A 304 10.15 4.28 -10.72
C GLY A 304 9.92 3.69 -12.10
N VAL A 305 9.51 4.54 -13.03
CA VAL A 305 9.24 4.21 -14.42
C VAL A 305 10.22 4.93 -15.32
N GLN A 306 10.83 4.18 -16.23
CA GLN A 306 11.72 4.70 -17.26
C GLN A 306 11.29 4.18 -18.64
N ILE A 307 11.27 5.05 -19.63
CA ILE A 307 10.86 4.77 -21.00
C ILE A 307 11.99 5.13 -21.95
N ALA A 308 12.32 4.23 -22.87
CA ALA A 308 13.31 4.45 -23.91
C ALA A 308 12.77 3.92 -25.24
N GLY A 309 12.14 4.80 -26.02
CA GLY A 309 11.46 4.41 -27.25
C GLY A 309 10.21 3.58 -26.95
N ASP A 310 10.19 2.34 -27.42
CA ASP A 310 9.13 1.34 -27.18
C ASP A 310 9.39 0.46 -25.95
N ARG A 311 10.51 0.67 -25.25
CA ARG A 311 10.90 -0.11 -24.07
C ARG A 311 10.51 0.60 -22.78
N LEU A 312 9.93 -0.17 -21.87
CA LEU A 312 9.53 0.24 -20.53
C LEU A 312 10.37 -0.51 -19.50
N ARG A 313 10.96 0.23 -18.57
CA ARG A 313 11.58 -0.29 -17.36
C ARG A 313 10.79 0.20 -16.16
N VAL A 314 10.29 -0.72 -15.35
CA VAL A 314 9.65 -0.41 -14.07
C VAL A 314 10.47 -1.02 -12.96
N THR A 315 10.84 -0.22 -11.97
CA THR A 315 11.37 -0.72 -10.70
C THR A 315 10.29 -0.61 -9.65
N SER A 316 10.15 -1.61 -8.78
CA SER A 316 9.20 -1.56 -7.68
C SER A 316 9.77 -2.28 -6.46
N GLN A 317 9.45 -1.76 -5.29
CA GLN A 317 9.81 -2.35 -4.02
C GLN A 317 8.69 -2.25 -2.99
N LEU A 318 8.67 -3.20 -2.08
CA LEU A 318 7.80 -3.29 -0.92
C LEU A 318 8.67 -3.22 0.34
N ILE A 319 8.37 -2.25 1.20
CA ILE A 319 9.18 -1.92 2.37
C ILE A 319 8.32 -2.08 3.64
N ASP A 320 8.85 -2.75 4.66
CA ASP A 320 8.35 -2.64 6.03
C ASP A 320 8.88 -1.33 6.63
N ALA A 321 8.08 -0.28 6.54
CA ALA A 321 8.46 1.07 6.92
C ALA A 321 8.64 1.24 8.44
N THR A 322 8.15 0.30 9.26
CA THR A 322 8.39 0.33 10.71
C THR A 322 9.80 -0.11 11.08
N THR A 323 10.41 -0.96 10.25
CA THR A 323 11.78 -1.48 10.46
C THR A 323 12.80 -0.90 9.47
N GLY A 324 12.33 -0.27 8.38
CA GLY A 324 13.16 0.14 7.25
C GLY A 324 13.60 -1.03 6.37
N GLN A 325 13.08 -2.24 6.59
CA GLN A 325 13.49 -3.44 5.85
C GLN A 325 12.77 -3.51 4.49
N ASN A 326 13.54 -3.65 3.43
CA ASN A 326 13.01 -4.00 2.11
C ASN A 326 12.60 -5.49 2.10
N ILE A 327 11.30 -5.76 1.88
CA ILE A 327 10.71 -7.10 1.84
C ILE A 327 10.89 -7.72 0.46
N TRP A 328 10.75 -6.91 -0.58
CA TRP A 328 10.81 -7.32 -1.96
C TRP A 328 11.18 -6.14 -2.84
N ALA A 329 11.99 -6.38 -3.85
CA ALA A 329 12.30 -5.41 -4.90
C ALA A 329 12.53 -6.15 -6.22
N ASP A 330 12.03 -5.59 -7.32
CA ASP A 330 12.20 -6.17 -8.65
C ASP A 330 12.28 -5.09 -9.74
N SER A 331 12.75 -5.50 -10.93
CA SER A 331 12.87 -4.67 -12.12
C SER A 331 12.30 -5.38 -13.34
N TYR A 332 11.34 -4.72 -13.99
CA TYR A 332 10.61 -5.23 -15.14
C TYR A 332 11.05 -4.51 -16.40
N ASP A 333 11.73 -5.22 -17.30
CA ASP A 333 12.07 -4.74 -18.64
C ASP A 333 11.09 -5.35 -19.67
N ARG A 334 10.20 -4.53 -20.22
CA ARG A 334 9.10 -4.94 -21.12
C ARG A 334 8.93 -3.96 -22.28
N ASP A 335 8.03 -4.30 -23.21
CA ASP A 335 7.55 -3.34 -24.19
C ASP A 335 6.51 -2.41 -23.53
N LEU A 336 6.43 -1.16 -23.99
CA LEU A 336 5.55 -0.15 -23.39
C LEU A 336 4.07 -0.55 -23.40
N GLN A 337 3.66 -1.35 -24.39
CA GLN A 337 2.30 -1.88 -24.48
C GLN A 337 1.96 -2.86 -23.35
N ASP A 338 2.97 -3.47 -22.73
CA ASP A 338 2.81 -4.45 -21.66
C ASP A 338 2.75 -3.81 -20.26
N ILE A 339 2.65 -2.48 -20.15
CA ILE A 339 2.63 -1.77 -18.86
C ILE A 339 1.56 -2.31 -17.89
N PHE A 340 0.40 -2.69 -18.41
CA PHE A 340 -0.68 -3.26 -17.62
C PHE A 340 -0.40 -4.70 -17.15
N SER A 341 0.49 -5.43 -17.81
CA SER A 341 0.93 -6.73 -17.29
C SER A 341 1.87 -6.57 -16.10
N VAL A 342 2.73 -5.53 -16.14
CA VAL A 342 3.67 -5.22 -15.06
C VAL A 342 2.93 -4.83 -13.79
N GLN A 343 1.90 -3.98 -13.89
CA GLN A 343 1.10 -3.59 -12.72
C GLN A 343 0.41 -4.80 -12.06
N ASP A 344 -0.07 -5.75 -12.86
CA ASP A 344 -0.78 -6.95 -12.40
C ASP A 344 0.20 -7.87 -11.68
N GLU A 345 1.41 -8.01 -12.21
CA GLU A 345 2.50 -8.77 -11.60
C GLU A 345 2.93 -8.16 -10.25
N ILE A 346 3.16 -6.85 -10.19
CA ILE A 346 3.49 -6.14 -8.94
C ILE A 346 2.38 -6.34 -7.91
N THR A 347 1.12 -6.12 -8.29
CA THR A 347 -0.03 -6.27 -7.38
C THR A 347 -0.11 -7.67 -6.80
N ARG A 348 0.04 -8.72 -7.62
CA ARG A 348 0.01 -10.12 -7.16
C ARG A 348 1.14 -10.43 -6.21
N THR A 349 2.35 -9.97 -6.55
CA THR A 349 3.53 -10.21 -5.73
C THR A 349 3.36 -9.56 -4.37
N VAL A 350 3.04 -8.27 -4.33
CA VAL A 350 2.75 -7.53 -3.08
C VAL A 350 1.64 -8.22 -2.28
N ALA A 351 0.56 -8.60 -2.96
CA ALA A 351 -0.55 -9.29 -2.32
C ALA A 351 -0.05 -10.60 -1.65
N SER A 352 0.57 -11.49 -2.41
CA SER A 352 1.04 -12.80 -1.94
C SER A 352 2.07 -12.74 -0.80
N LEU A 353 2.88 -11.69 -0.75
CA LEU A 353 3.87 -11.48 0.31
C LEU A 353 3.23 -11.08 1.64
N LEU A 354 2.11 -10.34 1.59
CA LEU A 354 1.53 -9.71 2.77
C LEU A 354 0.35 -10.48 3.38
N SER A 355 -0.41 -11.25 2.59
CA SER A 355 -1.47 -12.10 3.14
C SER A 355 -1.46 -13.50 2.55
N THR A 356 -1.67 -14.48 3.44
CA THR A 356 -1.75 -15.91 3.14
C THR A 356 -3.16 -16.38 2.77
N ASN A 357 -4.17 -15.55 3.01
CA ASN A 357 -5.59 -15.87 2.78
C ASN A 357 -6.16 -15.23 1.51
N ILE A 358 -5.30 -14.73 0.62
CA ILE A 358 -5.75 -14.02 -0.58
C ILE A 358 -6.38 -15.01 -1.54
N ASP A 359 -7.64 -14.77 -1.89
CA ASP A 359 -8.28 -15.44 -3.01
C ASP A 359 -7.70 -14.91 -4.33
N LEU A 360 -6.50 -15.38 -4.67
CA LEU A 360 -5.87 -15.09 -5.94
C LEU A 360 -6.71 -15.61 -7.11
N ALA A 361 -7.61 -16.58 -6.92
CA ALA A 361 -8.51 -17.05 -7.97
C ALA A 361 -9.60 -16.01 -8.27
N GLU A 362 -10.13 -15.33 -7.26
CA GLU A 362 -11.05 -14.19 -7.42
C GLU A 362 -10.34 -12.98 -8.05
N TYR A 363 -9.11 -12.66 -7.63
CA TYR A 363 -8.31 -11.64 -8.31
C TYR A 363 -7.95 -12.03 -9.76
N ASN A 364 -7.65 -13.30 -10.02
CA ASN A 364 -7.33 -13.80 -11.37
C ASN A 364 -8.52 -13.73 -12.33
N ARG A 365 -9.75 -13.93 -11.83
CA ARG A 365 -10.98 -13.70 -12.61
C ARG A 365 -11.15 -12.23 -13.01
N LEU A 366 -10.44 -11.33 -12.33
CA LEU A 366 -10.44 -9.88 -12.56
C LEU A 366 -9.16 -9.39 -13.26
N LYS A 367 -8.36 -10.26 -13.92
CA LYS A 367 -7.26 -9.83 -14.79
C LYS A 367 -7.78 -8.74 -15.74
N HIS A 368 -7.29 -7.53 -15.56
CA HIS A 368 -7.88 -6.36 -16.18
C HIS A 368 -6.80 -5.56 -16.89
N GLN A 369 -6.65 -5.83 -18.18
CA GLN A 369 -6.06 -4.86 -19.07
C GLN A 369 -7.11 -3.77 -19.30
N PRO A 370 -6.90 -2.52 -18.86
CA PRO A 370 -7.92 -1.47 -18.92
C PRO A 370 -8.29 -1.10 -20.35
N THR A 371 -7.32 -1.14 -21.27
CA THR A 371 -7.48 -0.82 -22.68
C THR A 371 -6.28 -1.37 -23.47
N GLU A 372 -6.47 -1.62 -24.76
CA GLU A 372 -5.36 -1.89 -25.71
C GLU A 372 -4.76 -0.59 -26.28
N SER A 373 -5.42 0.56 -26.06
CA SER A 373 -5.03 1.86 -26.58
C SER A 373 -4.37 2.73 -25.49
N LEU A 374 -3.04 2.86 -25.56
CA LEU A 374 -2.30 3.77 -24.69
C LEU A 374 -2.74 5.23 -24.86
N GLY A 375 -3.18 5.62 -26.07
CA GLY A 375 -3.73 6.96 -26.31
C GLY A 375 -5.07 7.19 -25.60
N ALA A 376 -5.96 6.19 -25.59
CA ALA A 376 -7.20 6.26 -24.81
C ALA A 376 -6.89 6.30 -23.30
N TYR A 377 -5.89 5.55 -22.86
CA TYR A 377 -5.42 5.56 -21.48
C TYR A 377 -4.90 6.92 -21.04
N GLU A 378 -4.03 7.55 -21.84
CA GLU A 378 -3.52 8.91 -21.60
C GLU A 378 -4.65 9.92 -21.50
N LEU A 379 -5.55 9.95 -22.49
CA LEU A 379 -6.68 10.89 -22.52
C LEU A 379 -7.56 10.74 -21.29
N ARG A 380 -7.84 9.50 -20.85
CA ARG A 380 -8.59 9.27 -19.61
C ARG A 380 -7.83 9.79 -18.38
N LYS A 381 -6.52 9.53 -18.25
CA LYS A 381 -5.73 10.04 -17.12
C LYS A 381 -5.77 11.57 -17.05
N ARG A 382 -5.58 12.23 -18.19
CA ARG A 382 -5.67 13.69 -18.27
C ARG A 382 -7.06 14.21 -17.95
N ALA A 383 -8.12 13.52 -18.39
CA ALA A 383 -9.49 13.86 -18.00
C ALA A 383 -9.68 13.81 -16.47
N GLN A 384 -9.12 12.78 -15.82
CA GLN A 384 -9.17 12.60 -14.38
C GLN A 384 -8.40 13.71 -13.62
N GLU A 385 -7.22 14.09 -14.10
CA GLU A 385 -6.43 15.20 -13.54
C GLU A 385 -7.19 16.53 -13.63
N GLU A 386 -7.78 16.82 -14.79
CA GLU A 386 -8.60 18.02 -14.99
C GLU A 386 -9.83 18.03 -14.09
N TRP A 387 -10.45 16.87 -13.89
CA TRP A 387 -11.57 16.70 -12.96
C TRP A 387 -11.16 16.98 -11.50
N PHE A 388 -9.97 16.55 -11.09
CA PHE A 388 -9.44 16.81 -9.74
C PHE A 388 -9.14 18.29 -9.47
N THR A 389 -8.95 19.12 -10.49
CA THR A 389 -8.81 20.58 -10.29
C THR A 389 -10.06 21.22 -9.69
N PHE A 390 -11.21 20.54 -9.78
CA PHE A 390 -12.49 20.97 -9.22
C PHE A 390 -12.92 22.38 -9.66
N THR A 391 -12.66 22.71 -10.93
CA THR A 391 -13.10 23.96 -11.56
C THR A 391 -14.10 23.69 -12.67
N LYS A 392 -14.92 24.69 -13.01
CA LYS A 392 -15.85 24.58 -14.16
C LYS A 392 -15.10 24.24 -15.45
N ASP A 393 -14.03 24.97 -15.74
CA ASP A 393 -13.25 24.78 -16.96
C ASP A 393 -12.52 23.43 -16.97
N GLY A 394 -11.98 23.00 -15.81
CA GLY A 394 -11.41 21.66 -15.64
C GLY A 394 -12.45 20.56 -15.88
N ASN A 395 -13.68 20.72 -15.39
CA ASN A 395 -14.74 19.76 -15.62
C ASN A 395 -15.15 19.67 -17.11
N ILE A 396 -15.20 20.80 -17.81
CA ILE A 396 -15.45 20.83 -19.27
C ILE A 396 -14.31 20.12 -20.02
N ARG A 397 -13.05 20.37 -19.66
CA ARG A 397 -11.91 19.65 -20.26
C ARG A 397 -11.97 18.15 -19.95
N ALA A 398 -12.35 17.76 -18.74
CA ALA A 398 -12.56 16.36 -18.37
C ALA A 398 -13.65 15.70 -19.21
N GLU A 399 -14.78 16.39 -19.43
CA GLU A 399 -15.86 15.95 -20.33
C GLU A 399 -15.34 15.67 -21.74
N GLU A 400 -14.58 16.62 -22.33
CA GLU A 400 -14.07 16.52 -23.69
C GLU A 400 -12.98 15.45 -23.86
N LEU A 401 -12.04 15.37 -22.91
CA LEU A 401 -10.94 14.40 -22.95
C LEU A 401 -11.45 12.97 -22.77
N SER A 402 -12.38 12.75 -21.84
CA SER A 402 -13.01 11.43 -21.65
C SER A 402 -13.86 11.01 -22.85
N ALA A 403 -14.54 11.95 -23.52
CA ALA A 403 -15.25 11.67 -24.77
C ALA A 403 -14.30 11.22 -25.89
N LYS A 404 -13.15 11.89 -26.07
CA LYS A 404 -12.12 11.48 -27.04
C LYS A 404 -11.51 10.12 -26.69
N ALA A 405 -11.33 9.81 -25.40
CA ALA A 405 -10.89 8.48 -24.97
C ALA A 405 -11.89 7.39 -25.38
N ILE A 406 -13.20 7.64 -25.24
CA ILE A 406 -14.27 6.74 -25.71
C ILE A 406 -14.24 6.58 -27.24
N GLU A 407 -13.96 7.65 -27.99
CA GLU A 407 -13.84 7.57 -29.45
C GLU A 407 -12.66 6.70 -29.90
N LEU A 408 -11.53 6.77 -29.20
CA LEU A 408 -10.34 5.95 -29.48
C LEU A 408 -10.53 4.48 -29.07
N ASP A 409 -11.19 4.24 -27.94
CA ASP A 409 -11.52 2.88 -27.49
C ASP A 409 -12.95 2.82 -26.89
N PRO A 410 -13.95 2.44 -27.70
CA PRO A 410 -15.33 2.30 -27.25
C PRO A 410 -15.57 1.19 -26.21
N ASN A 411 -14.59 0.32 -25.96
CA ASN A 411 -14.68 -0.75 -24.97
C ASN A 411 -13.98 -0.39 -23.65
N TYR A 412 -13.41 0.80 -23.53
CA TYR A 412 -12.71 1.23 -22.33
C TYR A 412 -13.67 1.75 -21.26
N ALA A 413 -14.09 0.89 -20.32
CA ALA A 413 -15.05 1.26 -19.28
C ALA A 413 -14.59 2.46 -18.43
N GLY A 414 -13.28 2.55 -18.15
CA GLY A 414 -12.69 3.67 -17.40
C GLY A 414 -12.99 5.03 -18.02
N ALA A 415 -13.00 5.17 -19.35
CA ALA A 415 -13.33 6.42 -20.02
C ALA A 415 -14.81 6.82 -19.83
N TYR A 416 -15.71 5.85 -19.83
CA TYR A 416 -17.12 6.07 -19.49
C TYR A 416 -17.32 6.48 -18.03
N VAL A 417 -16.52 5.95 -17.09
CA VAL A 417 -16.55 6.37 -15.69
C VAL A 417 -16.18 7.85 -15.55
N GLU A 418 -15.06 8.29 -16.14
CA GLU A 418 -14.67 9.72 -16.05
C GLU A 418 -15.70 10.64 -16.72
N ASN A 419 -16.26 10.22 -17.86
CA ASN A 419 -17.30 11.00 -18.53
C ASN A 419 -18.58 11.07 -17.68
N ALA A 420 -18.94 9.99 -16.97
CA ALA A 420 -20.06 10.00 -16.03
C ALA A 420 -19.84 11.02 -14.91
N TRP A 421 -18.65 11.08 -14.32
CA TRP A 421 -18.31 12.06 -13.28
C TRP A 421 -18.35 13.50 -13.77
N ALA A 422 -17.84 13.77 -14.97
CA ALA A 422 -17.95 15.11 -15.57
C ALA A 422 -19.42 15.55 -15.72
N HIS A 423 -20.30 14.64 -16.13
CA HIS A 423 -21.72 14.92 -16.26
C HIS A 423 -22.47 14.98 -14.91
N ILE A 424 -22.05 14.23 -13.88
CA ILE A 424 -22.55 14.37 -12.50
C ILE A 424 -22.30 15.80 -12.01
N ASN A 425 -21.09 16.32 -12.24
CA ASN A 425 -20.73 17.70 -11.92
C ASN A 425 -21.52 18.72 -12.76
N GLY A 426 -21.80 18.37 -14.03
CA GLY A 426 -22.69 19.12 -14.89
C GLY A 426 -24.09 19.30 -14.29
N TYR A 427 -24.66 18.26 -13.70
CA TYR A 427 -25.92 18.34 -12.96
C TYR A 427 -25.76 19.11 -11.64
N ARG A 428 -24.80 18.72 -10.80
CA ARG A 428 -24.59 19.24 -9.43
C ARG A 428 -24.34 20.75 -9.41
N TRP A 429 -23.40 21.20 -10.23
CA TRP A 429 -22.88 22.57 -10.18
C TRP A 429 -23.22 23.38 -11.42
N GLY A 430 -23.85 22.78 -12.44
CA GLY A 430 -24.03 23.44 -13.74
C GLY A 430 -22.72 23.58 -14.52
N TRP A 431 -21.73 22.75 -14.24
CA TRP A 431 -20.42 22.76 -14.89
C TRP A 431 -20.39 21.90 -16.15
N ALA A 432 -21.47 21.92 -16.91
CA ALA A 432 -21.56 21.20 -18.18
C ALA A 432 -21.04 22.08 -19.32
N ASN A 433 -20.55 21.46 -20.39
CA ASN A 433 -20.16 22.17 -21.60
C ASN A 433 -21.39 22.77 -22.32
N THR A 434 -22.22 21.90 -22.89
CA THR A 434 -23.37 22.30 -23.72
C THR A 434 -24.72 21.83 -23.20
N LEU A 435 -24.74 20.90 -22.24
CA LEU A 435 -25.95 20.26 -21.76
C LEU A 435 -26.63 21.06 -20.66
N THR A 436 -27.96 20.93 -20.55
CA THR A 436 -28.70 21.36 -19.36
C THR A 436 -28.36 20.48 -18.16
N ARG A 437 -28.77 20.87 -16.96
CA ARG A 437 -28.56 20.04 -15.75
C ARG A 437 -29.23 18.68 -15.91
N GLU A 438 -30.49 18.67 -16.33
CA GLU A 438 -31.29 17.45 -16.48
C GLU A 438 -30.69 16.53 -17.55
N ALA A 439 -30.26 17.10 -18.68
CA ALA A 439 -29.59 16.34 -19.74
C ALA A 439 -28.23 15.80 -19.28
N SER A 440 -27.51 16.54 -18.42
CA SER A 440 -26.27 16.05 -17.80
C SER A 440 -26.53 14.85 -16.90
N LEU A 441 -27.59 14.88 -16.10
CA LEU A 441 -27.94 13.74 -15.24
C LEU A 441 -28.32 12.49 -16.07
N GLU A 442 -29.12 12.65 -17.13
CA GLU A 442 -29.44 11.55 -18.06
C GLU A 442 -28.17 10.97 -18.69
N ARG A 443 -27.25 11.86 -19.10
CA ARG A 443 -25.98 11.45 -19.69
C ARG A 443 -25.09 10.72 -18.69
N ALA A 444 -25.02 11.18 -17.43
CA ALA A 444 -24.32 10.49 -16.36
C ALA A 444 -24.81 9.06 -16.16
N PHE A 445 -26.14 8.85 -16.11
CA PHE A 445 -26.73 7.51 -16.03
C PHE A 445 -26.32 6.62 -17.21
N LYS A 446 -26.38 7.17 -18.44
CA LYS A 446 -26.01 6.43 -19.65
C LYS A 446 -24.54 5.99 -19.61
N MET A 447 -23.63 6.87 -19.22
CA MET A 447 -22.21 6.58 -19.17
C MET A 447 -21.88 5.59 -18.05
N ALA A 448 -22.41 5.78 -16.84
CA ALA A 448 -22.18 4.88 -15.72
C ALA A 448 -22.71 3.46 -16.01
N ARG A 449 -23.89 3.33 -16.61
CA ARG A 449 -24.44 2.02 -17.02
C ARG A 449 -23.59 1.36 -18.10
N LYS A 450 -23.08 2.13 -19.07
CA LYS A 450 -22.20 1.59 -20.11
C LYS A 450 -20.88 1.08 -19.53
N ALA A 451 -20.30 1.80 -18.56
CA ALA A 451 -19.12 1.32 -17.85
C ALA A 451 -19.37 -0.03 -17.16
N ILE A 452 -20.51 -0.19 -16.48
CA ILE A 452 -20.90 -1.46 -15.82
C ILE A 452 -21.19 -2.56 -16.84
N GLU A 453 -21.79 -2.24 -17.99
CA GLU A 453 -22.04 -3.20 -19.07
C GLU A 453 -20.73 -3.77 -19.62
N LEU A 454 -19.72 -2.91 -19.82
CA LEU A 454 -18.39 -3.30 -20.28
C LEU A 454 -17.62 -4.07 -19.20
N GLU A 455 -17.70 -3.61 -17.95
CA GLU A 455 -17.02 -4.21 -16.80
C GLU A 455 -17.94 -4.32 -15.57
N PRO A 456 -18.65 -5.46 -15.42
CA PRO A 456 -19.62 -5.64 -14.33
C PRO A 456 -19.06 -5.53 -12.91
N PHE A 457 -17.76 -5.77 -12.75
CA PHE A 457 -17.04 -5.71 -11.47
C PHE A 457 -16.28 -4.40 -11.25
N ASN A 458 -16.46 -3.40 -12.12
CA ASN A 458 -15.83 -2.09 -11.95
C ASN A 458 -16.56 -1.27 -10.88
N PHE A 459 -15.99 -1.23 -9.68
CA PHE A 459 -16.58 -0.51 -8.55
C PHE A 459 -16.78 0.99 -8.83
N LYS A 460 -15.92 1.64 -9.63
CA LYS A 460 -16.05 3.06 -9.96
C LYS A 460 -17.27 3.33 -10.86
N GLY A 461 -17.63 2.38 -11.73
CA GLY A 461 -18.88 2.42 -12.51
C GLY A 461 -20.12 2.34 -11.61
N HIS A 462 -20.13 1.38 -10.67
CA HIS A 462 -21.21 1.27 -9.67
C HIS A 462 -21.29 2.52 -8.77
N TRP A 463 -20.14 3.07 -8.37
CA TRP A 463 -20.06 4.31 -7.60
C TRP A 463 -20.65 5.51 -8.34
N ALA A 464 -20.27 5.73 -9.61
CA ALA A 464 -20.83 6.79 -10.44
C ALA A 464 -22.36 6.62 -10.62
N LEU A 465 -22.83 5.39 -10.80
CA LEU A 465 -24.26 5.11 -10.89
C LEU A 465 -24.98 5.37 -9.56
N ALA A 466 -24.40 4.99 -8.43
CA ALA A 466 -24.93 5.26 -7.10
C ALA A 466 -25.07 6.77 -6.84
N ASN A 467 -24.03 7.53 -7.20
CA ASN A 467 -24.00 8.98 -7.07
C ASN A 467 -25.06 9.65 -7.97
N ALA A 468 -25.14 9.30 -9.25
CA ALA A 468 -26.20 9.80 -10.13
C ALA A 468 -27.62 9.44 -9.63
N THR A 469 -27.79 8.27 -9.01
CA THR A 469 -29.05 7.84 -8.39
C THR A 469 -29.40 8.64 -7.14
N THR A 470 -28.38 9.04 -6.36
CA THR A 470 -28.52 9.97 -5.24
C THR A 470 -29.01 11.32 -5.73
N GLN A 471 -28.41 11.81 -6.82
CA GLN A 471 -28.78 13.09 -7.43
C GLN A 471 -30.20 13.10 -8.00
N SER A 472 -30.71 11.95 -8.47
CA SER A 472 -32.11 11.85 -8.90
C SER A 472 -33.11 11.74 -7.73
N GLY A 473 -32.64 11.76 -6.48
CA GLY A 473 -33.47 11.64 -5.27
C GLY A 473 -33.88 10.22 -4.89
N ASN A 474 -33.44 9.19 -5.63
CA ASN A 474 -33.79 7.79 -5.33
C ASN A 474 -32.77 7.17 -4.35
N LEU A 475 -32.81 7.66 -3.11
CA LEU A 475 -31.80 7.31 -2.10
C LEU A 475 -31.76 5.82 -1.74
N GLU A 476 -32.88 5.11 -1.77
CA GLU A 476 -32.90 3.68 -1.48
C GLU A 476 -32.17 2.86 -2.55
N SER A 477 -32.43 3.17 -3.83
CA SER A 477 -31.69 2.51 -4.91
C SER A 477 -30.23 2.90 -4.89
N ALA A 478 -29.91 4.16 -4.52
CA ALA A 478 -28.53 4.60 -4.36
C ALA A 478 -27.79 3.84 -3.26
N ALA A 479 -28.41 3.61 -2.10
CA ALA A 479 -27.80 2.86 -0.99
C ALA A 479 -27.38 1.45 -1.44
N ALA A 480 -28.25 0.71 -2.13
CA ALA A 480 -27.92 -0.61 -2.64
C ALA A 480 -26.77 -0.60 -3.67
N LEU A 481 -26.68 0.45 -4.49
CA LEU A 481 -25.58 0.62 -5.45
C LEU A 481 -24.26 0.98 -4.75
N TYR A 482 -24.29 1.80 -3.70
CA TYR A 482 -23.12 2.06 -2.87
C TYR A 482 -22.65 0.79 -2.17
N ASP A 483 -23.55 0.00 -1.60
CA ASP A 483 -23.22 -1.28 -0.97
C ASP A 483 -22.57 -2.24 -1.98
N LYS A 484 -23.07 -2.25 -3.22
CA LYS A 484 -22.43 -3.00 -4.30
C LYS A 484 -21.02 -2.48 -4.60
N ALA A 485 -20.83 -1.17 -4.72
CA ALA A 485 -19.51 -0.57 -4.96
C ALA A 485 -18.52 -0.87 -3.81
N ILE A 486 -18.97 -0.77 -2.55
CA ILE A 486 -18.18 -1.11 -1.35
C ILE A 486 -17.82 -2.60 -1.34
N SER A 487 -18.75 -3.49 -1.71
CA SER A 487 -18.46 -4.93 -1.79
C SER A 487 -17.38 -5.26 -2.84
N LEU A 488 -17.27 -4.46 -3.90
CA LEU A 488 -16.27 -4.62 -4.95
C LEU A 488 -14.93 -3.96 -4.59
N ASN A 489 -14.95 -2.90 -3.78
CA ASN A 489 -13.75 -2.25 -3.25
C ASN A 489 -13.99 -1.71 -1.82
N PRO A 490 -13.68 -2.51 -0.79
CA PRO A 490 -13.96 -2.14 0.61
C PRO A 490 -13.02 -1.06 1.15
N ASN A 491 -11.87 -0.82 0.51
CA ASN A 491 -10.91 0.21 0.92
C ASN A 491 -11.07 1.53 0.11
N SER A 492 -12.18 1.72 -0.60
CA SER A 492 -12.42 2.98 -1.32
C SER A 492 -12.97 4.06 -0.39
N ALA A 493 -12.09 4.94 0.10
CA ALA A 493 -12.47 6.08 0.96
C ALA A 493 -13.57 6.95 0.34
N SER A 494 -13.47 7.26 -0.96
CA SER A 494 -14.45 8.10 -1.66
C SER A 494 -15.84 7.44 -1.74
N VAL A 495 -15.91 6.13 -2.00
CA VAL A 495 -17.20 5.42 -2.07
C VAL A 495 -17.87 5.39 -0.69
N LEU A 496 -17.09 5.11 0.36
CA LEU A 496 -17.57 5.13 1.73
C LEU A 496 -18.11 6.52 2.11
N ALA A 497 -17.34 7.56 1.82
CA ALA A 497 -17.68 8.95 2.17
C ALA A 497 -18.87 9.51 1.36
N ASP A 498 -19.05 9.08 0.11
CA ASP A 498 -20.20 9.45 -0.72
C ASP A 498 -21.48 8.68 -0.34
N SER A 499 -21.36 7.52 0.30
CA SER A 499 -22.51 6.65 0.63
C SER A 499 -23.38 7.15 1.79
N ILE A 500 -22.98 8.23 2.44
CA ILE A 500 -23.52 8.67 3.73
C ILE A 500 -24.94 9.19 3.64
N ASP A 501 -25.22 10.05 2.66
CA ASP A 501 -26.52 10.67 2.49
C ASP A 501 -27.64 9.61 2.41
N PRO A 502 -27.59 8.63 1.49
CA PRO A 502 -28.58 7.56 1.43
C PRO A 502 -28.82 6.83 2.75
N VAL A 503 -27.76 6.57 3.52
CA VAL A 503 -27.79 5.80 4.76
C VAL A 503 -28.39 6.61 5.91
N VAL A 504 -28.01 7.89 6.04
CA VAL A 504 -28.56 8.79 7.07
C VAL A 504 -30.04 9.07 6.79
N TYR A 505 -30.39 9.45 5.56
CA TYR A 505 -31.79 9.70 5.19
C TYR A 505 -32.65 8.42 5.30
N GLY A 506 -32.05 7.25 5.10
CA GLY A 506 -32.66 5.94 5.30
C GLY A 506 -32.88 5.54 6.77
N GLY A 507 -32.34 6.30 7.73
CA GLY A 507 -32.54 6.06 9.16
C GLY A 507 -31.46 5.21 9.85
N ASN A 508 -30.31 4.98 9.21
CA ASN A 508 -29.21 4.20 9.80
C ASN A 508 -27.95 5.04 10.04
N ALA A 509 -28.08 6.13 10.79
CA ALA A 509 -26.95 7.01 11.07
C ALA A 509 -25.75 6.32 11.77
N PRO A 510 -25.93 5.35 12.69
CA PRO A 510 -24.79 4.64 13.27
C PRO A 510 -23.91 3.94 12.22
N GLU A 511 -24.51 3.32 11.20
CA GLU A 511 -23.74 2.73 10.10
C GLU A 511 -22.99 3.80 9.29
N ALA A 512 -23.64 4.94 9.03
CA ALA A 512 -22.99 6.06 8.34
C ALA A 512 -21.77 6.59 9.10
N VAL A 513 -21.85 6.70 10.44
CA VAL A 513 -20.72 7.09 11.29
C VAL A 513 -19.55 6.12 11.12
N GLU A 514 -19.81 4.81 11.16
CA GLU A 514 -18.76 3.79 11.00
C GLU A 514 -18.12 3.83 9.60
N ARG A 515 -18.93 4.02 8.54
CA ARG A 515 -18.42 4.21 7.17
C ARG A 515 -17.53 5.45 7.07
N MET A 516 -17.93 6.57 7.68
CA MET A 516 -17.12 7.81 7.67
C MET A 516 -15.82 7.68 8.45
N LYS A 517 -15.87 7.09 9.65
CA LYS A 517 -14.64 6.83 10.43
C LYS A 517 -13.67 5.98 9.63
N LEU A 518 -14.14 4.93 8.95
CA LEU A 518 -13.31 4.14 8.06
C LEU A 518 -12.77 4.97 6.88
N ALA A 519 -13.61 5.78 6.23
CA ALA A 519 -13.21 6.63 5.11
C ALA A 519 -12.11 7.64 5.49
N ILE A 520 -12.23 8.27 6.66
CA ILE A 520 -11.23 9.20 7.22
C ILE A 520 -9.93 8.47 7.53
N ARG A 521 -10.00 7.26 8.10
CA ARG A 521 -8.79 6.47 8.35
C ARG A 521 -8.09 6.06 7.06
N LEU A 522 -8.85 5.67 6.04
CA LEU A 522 -8.30 5.31 4.73
C LEU A 522 -7.72 6.54 4.01
N ASN A 523 -8.16 7.75 4.34
CA ASN A 523 -7.67 8.99 3.74
C ASN A 523 -7.30 10.01 4.84
N PRO A 524 -6.17 9.86 5.54
CA PRO A 524 -5.73 10.79 6.58
C PRO A 524 -5.66 12.25 6.13
N HIS A 525 -5.32 12.51 4.86
CA HIS A 525 -5.35 13.85 4.24
C HIS A 525 -6.68 14.13 3.54
N HIS A 526 -7.80 13.85 4.21
CA HIS A 526 -9.12 14.14 3.68
C HIS A 526 -9.43 15.65 3.66
N GLN A 527 -10.36 16.03 2.79
CA GLN A 527 -10.89 17.39 2.73
C GLN A 527 -12.01 17.58 3.77
N ASP A 528 -12.31 18.83 4.13
CA ASP A 528 -13.29 19.20 5.16
C ASP A 528 -14.70 18.64 4.93
N TRP A 529 -15.11 18.37 3.69
CA TRP A 529 -16.42 17.77 3.41
C TRP A 529 -16.59 16.37 4.01
N TYR A 530 -15.50 15.65 4.31
CA TYR A 530 -15.57 14.41 5.09
C TYR A 530 -16.08 14.69 6.51
N LEU A 531 -15.58 15.75 7.14
CA LEU A 531 -15.97 16.16 8.49
C LEU A 531 -17.41 16.69 8.52
N TRP A 532 -17.86 17.36 7.45
CA TRP A 532 -19.27 17.69 7.25
C TRP A 532 -20.14 16.43 7.32
N ASN A 533 -19.84 15.43 6.47
CA ASN A 533 -20.64 14.22 6.39
C ASN A 533 -20.60 13.41 7.69
N LEU A 534 -19.46 13.38 8.37
CA LEU A 534 -19.31 12.75 9.67
C LEU A 534 -20.14 13.46 10.74
N GLY A 535 -20.07 14.80 10.84
CA GLY A 535 -20.85 15.58 11.79
C GLY A 535 -22.36 15.44 11.57
N TRP A 536 -22.79 15.40 10.31
CA TRP A 536 -24.19 15.11 9.94
C TRP A 536 -24.63 13.72 10.42
N ALA A 537 -23.83 12.69 10.15
CA ALA A 537 -24.12 11.34 10.60
C ALA A 537 -24.14 11.23 12.14
N GLN A 538 -23.17 11.82 12.83
CA GLN A 538 -23.07 11.80 14.30
C GLN A 538 -24.26 12.49 14.98
N TYR A 539 -24.73 13.62 14.43
CA TYR A 539 -25.95 14.28 14.93
C TYR A 539 -27.17 13.34 14.92
N PHE A 540 -27.39 12.60 13.84
CA PHE A 540 -28.51 11.66 13.77
C PHE A 540 -28.30 10.38 14.57
N ALA A 541 -27.03 9.95 14.73
CA ALA A 541 -26.66 8.87 15.65
C ALA A 541 -26.89 9.25 17.13
N GLY A 542 -26.93 10.55 17.44
CA GLY A 542 -27.05 11.06 18.82
C GLY A 542 -25.71 11.32 19.49
N ASP A 543 -24.61 11.22 18.73
CA ASP A 543 -23.23 11.42 19.19
C ASP A 543 -22.86 12.91 19.13
N TYR A 544 -23.56 13.74 19.90
CA TYR A 544 -23.48 15.20 19.76
C TYR A 544 -22.11 15.79 20.13
N GLN A 545 -21.42 15.20 21.11
CA GLN A 545 -20.08 15.65 21.51
C GLN A 545 -19.08 15.41 20.37
N GLU A 546 -19.15 14.23 19.77
CA GLU A 546 -18.32 13.84 18.63
C GLU A 546 -18.68 14.66 17.39
N ALA A 547 -19.96 14.94 17.14
CA ALA A 547 -20.42 15.83 16.07
C ALA A 547 -19.79 17.22 16.19
N LYS A 548 -19.81 17.82 17.40
CA LYS A 548 -19.15 19.10 17.65
C LYS A 548 -17.65 19.01 17.37
N ALA A 549 -16.97 18.01 17.93
CA ALA A 549 -15.54 17.83 17.76
C ALA A 549 -15.12 17.62 16.29
N SER A 550 -15.92 16.93 15.49
CA SER A 550 -15.66 16.74 14.05
C SER A 550 -15.90 18.02 13.24
N ILE A 551 -16.99 18.75 13.51
CA ILE A 551 -17.30 20.00 12.79
C ILE A 551 -16.26 21.09 13.10
N GLU A 552 -15.79 21.20 14.33
CA GLU A 552 -14.80 22.21 14.74
C GLU A 552 -13.37 21.92 14.26
N GLN A 553 -13.11 20.73 13.71
CA GLN A 553 -11.83 20.42 13.06
C GLN A 553 -11.72 21.02 11.65
N MET A 554 -12.83 21.43 11.05
CA MET A 554 -12.83 22.06 9.72
C MET A 554 -12.11 23.40 9.75
N ALA A 555 -11.44 23.77 8.67
CA ALA A 555 -10.76 25.06 8.56
C ALA A 555 -11.74 26.23 8.63
N GLU A 556 -12.93 26.03 8.03
CA GLU A 556 -14.06 26.94 8.11
C GLU A 556 -15.36 26.13 8.13
N ILE A 557 -16.29 26.48 9.01
CA ILE A 557 -17.64 25.87 9.05
C ILE A 557 -18.48 26.49 7.93
N PRO A 558 -18.83 25.74 6.86
CA PRO A 558 -19.54 26.32 5.74
C PRO A 558 -20.96 26.73 6.13
N ASP A 559 -21.50 27.75 5.47
CA ASP A 559 -22.83 28.28 5.80
C ASP A 559 -23.91 27.20 5.81
N GLY A 560 -23.96 26.34 4.79
CA GLY A 560 -24.96 25.26 4.72
C GLY A 560 -24.85 24.20 5.83
N LEU A 561 -23.72 24.11 6.54
CA LEU A 561 -23.51 23.19 7.67
C LEU A 561 -23.98 23.80 9.00
N LYS A 562 -24.09 25.14 9.09
CA LYS A 562 -24.51 25.83 10.31
C LYS A 562 -25.93 25.44 10.75
N ARG A 563 -26.82 25.11 9.81
CA ARG A 563 -28.17 24.54 10.06
C ARG A 563 -28.16 23.13 10.68
N THR A 564 -27.01 22.48 10.73
CA THR A 564 -26.79 21.22 11.44
C THR A 564 -26.00 21.47 12.72
N TYR A 565 -24.99 22.34 12.65
CA TYR A 565 -24.13 22.62 13.80
C TYR A 565 -24.87 23.29 14.96
N ALA A 566 -25.80 24.22 14.68
CA ALA A 566 -26.62 24.83 15.72
C ALA A 566 -27.49 23.80 16.48
N PRO A 567 -28.22 22.87 15.81
CA PRO A 567 -28.85 21.73 16.48
C PRO A 567 -27.92 20.88 17.35
N VAL A 568 -26.68 20.62 16.91
CA VAL A 568 -25.68 19.90 17.72
C VAL A 568 -25.40 20.65 19.03
N LEU A 569 -25.13 21.96 18.95
CA LEU A 569 -24.87 22.80 20.12
C LEU A 569 -26.08 22.88 21.06
N LEU A 570 -27.29 23.01 20.51
CA LEU A 570 -28.54 22.98 21.27
C LEU A 570 -28.65 21.69 22.09
N ARG A 571 -28.43 20.53 21.47
CA ARG A 571 -28.52 19.22 22.12
C ARG A 571 -27.45 18.99 23.19
N LEU A 572 -26.36 19.76 23.15
CA LEU A 572 -25.33 19.80 24.19
C LEU A 572 -25.63 20.79 25.33
N GLY A 573 -26.70 21.56 25.23
CA GLY A 573 -27.07 22.60 26.21
C GLY A 573 -26.27 23.90 26.06
N LEU A 574 -25.60 24.10 24.93
CA LEU A 574 -24.82 25.31 24.61
C LEU A 574 -25.70 26.34 23.87
N SER A 575 -26.79 26.75 24.52
CA SER A 575 -27.86 27.55 23.87
C SER A 575 -27.38 28.88 23.28
N ASP A 576 -26.50 29.61 23.96
CA ASP A 576 -25.99 30.91 23.47
C ASP A 576 -25.14 30.75 22.19
N GLU A 577 -24.29 29.70 22.16
CA GLU A 577 -23.48 29.36 20.99
C GLU A 577 -24.37 28.87 19.83
N ALA A 578 -25.36 28.03 20.13
CA ALA A 578 -26.32 27.54 19.14
C ALA A 578 -27.10 28.70 18.49
N GLN A 579 -27.55 29.68 19.30
CA GLN A 579 -28.25 30.86 18.80
C GLN A 579 -27.35 31.72 17.90
N THR A 580 -26.09 31.90 18.30
CA THR A 580 -25.10 32.65 17.50
C THR A 580 -24.89 32.02 16.13
N VAL A 581 -24.80 30.69 16.06
CA VAL A 581 -24.59 29.95 14.80
C VAL A 581 -25.82 29.99 13.91
N ILE A 582 -27.03 29.80 14.45
CA ILE A 582 -28.26 29.82 13.64
C ILE A 582 -28.59 31.24 13.14
N ASP A 583 -28.36 32.28 13.94
CA ASP A 583 -28.57 33.67 13.53
C ASP A 583 -27.65 34.06 12.37
N ALA A 584 -26.39 33.63 12.42
CA ALA A 584 -25.45 33.81 11.33
C ALA A 584 -25.90 33.09 10.05
N PHE A 585 -26.45 31.87 10.18
CA PHE A 585 -26.99 31.11 9.06
C PHE A 585 -28.22 31.79 8.43
N LEU A 586 -29.19 32.24 9.24
CA LEU A 586 -30.40 32.92 8.78
C LEU A 586 -30.09 34.31 8.18
N THR A 587 -29.07 35.00 8.68
CA THR A 587 -28.60 36.25 8.08
C THR A 587 -28.09 36.03 6.66
N ALA A 588 -27.36 34.93 6.42
CA ALA A 588 -26.87 34.56 5.09
C ALA A 588 -27.97 33.92 4.20
N ASN A 589 -28.99 33.32 4.81
CA ASN A 589 -30.06 32.57 4.14
C ASN A 589 -31.44 33.02 4.65
N PRO A 590 -31.86 34.28 4.39
CA PRO A 590 -33.07 34.87 4.98
C PRO A 590 -34.36 34.17 4.55
N ASP A 591 -34.31 33.42 3.45
CA ASP A 591 -35.44 32.68 2.88
C ASP A 591 -35.63 31.28 3.50
N PHE A 592 -34.68 30.80 4.31
CA PHE A 592 -34.72 29.45 4.84
C PHE A 592 -35.79 29.29 5.92
N THR A 593 -36.59 28.22 5.82
CA THR A 593 -37.75 27.99 6.70
C THR A 593 -37.85 26.53 7.13
N ILE A 594 -38.65 26.26 8.16
CA ILE A 594 -39.02 24.89 8.54
C ILE A 594 -39.75 24.18 7.39
N GLN A 595 -40.61 24.89 6.64
CA GLN A 595 -41.26 24.32 5.46
C GLN A 595 -40.25 23.84 4.41
N GLU A 596 -39.16 24.60 4.18
CA GLU A 596 -38.07 24.19 3.31
C GLU A 596 -37.29 23.01 3.88
N ALA A 597 -36.96 23.02 5.18
CA ALA A 597 -36.28 21.91 5.84
C ALA A 597 -37.06 20.58 5.71
N ARG A 598 -38.40 20.64 5.75
CA ARG A 598 -39.28 19.47 5.55
C ARG A 598 -39.21 18.85 4.15
N GLN A 599 -38.64 19.55 3.17
CA GLN A 599 -38.44 19.01 1.81
C GLN A 599 -37.19 18.13 1.71
N ALA A 600 -36.36 18.06 2.76
CA ALA A 600 -35.21 17.16 2.78
C ALA A 600 -35.66 15.69 2.61
N PRO A 601 -34.91 14.86 1.87
CA PRO A 601 -35.35 13.55 1.39
C PRO A 601 -35.28 12.44 2.47
N PHE A 602 -35.63 12.75 3.72
CA PHE A 602 -35.68 11.78 4.81
C PHE A 602 -36.76 10.74 4.57
N LYS A 603 -36.39 9.46 4.63
CA LYS A 603 -37.33 8.35 4.80
C LYS A 603 -37.64 8.08 6.27
N SER A 604 -36.67 8.35 7.15
CA SER A 604 -36.87 8.26 8.59
C SER A 604 -37.66 9.47 9.11
N GLU A 605 -38.94 9.27 9.40
CA GLU A 605 -39.80 10.30 10.02
C GLU A 605 -39.23 10.78 11.35
N ALA A 606 -38.62 9.89 12.13
CA ALA A 606 -38.01 10.22 13.42
C ALA A 606 -36.81 11.17 13.28
N TYR A 607 -35.98 10.97 12.25
CA TYR A 607 -34.83 11.84 11.99
C TYR A 607 -35.30 13.21 11.50
N LEU A 608 -36.23 13.24 10.54
CA LEU A 608 -36.80 14.49 10.06
C LEU A 608 -37.46 15.28 11.20
N ALA A 609 -38.27 14.62 12.03
CA ALA A 609 -38.93 15.25 13.16
C ALA A 609 -37.92 15.87 14.13
N ARG A 610 -36.87 15.13 14.51
CA ARG A 610 -35.80 15.62 15.40
C ARG A 610 -35.14 16.88 14.85
N TRP A 611 -34.71 16.83 13.58
CA TRP A 611 -34.00 17.96 12.98
C TRP A 611 -34.89 19.20 12.86
N VAL A 612 -36.15 19.01 12.46
CA VAL A 612 -37.13 20.10 12.38
C VAL A 612 -37.50 20.67 13.75
N GLU A 613 -37.61 19.83 14.78
CA GLU A 613 -37.86 20.28 16.16
C GLU A 613 -36.70 21.12 16.69
N ASP A 614 -35.46 20.70 16.46
CA ASP A 614 -34.27 21.45 16.89
C ASP A 614 -34.18 22.80 16.18
N LEU A 615 -34.45 22.86 14.87
CA LEU A 615 -34.52 24.11 14.13
C LEU A 615 -35.63 25.04 14.63
N ARG A 616 -36.79 24.47 15.01
CA ARG A 616 -37.91 25.25 15.56
C ARG A 616 -37.56 25.86 16.92
N GLU A 617 -36.89 25.09 17.78
CA GLU A 617 -36.42 25.56 19.09
C GLU A 617 -35.39 26.70 18.95
N LEU A 618 -34.59 26.67 17.89
CA LEU A 618 -33.64 27.71 17.51
C LEU A 618 -34.25 28.93 16.80
N GLY A 619 -35.59 28.98 16.66
CA GLY A 619 -36.30 30.14 16.13
C GLY A 619 -36.34 30.27 14.60
N VAL A 620 -36.05 29.19 13.86
CA VAL A 620 -36.21 29.20 12.40
C VAL A 620 -37.70 29.39 12.03
N PRO A 621 -38.05 30.31 11.11
CA PRO A 621 -39.44 30.62 10.79
C PRO A 621 -40.15 29.44 10.12
N GLU A 622 -41.46 29.29 10.38
CA GLU A 622 -42.25 28.18 9.81
C GLU A 622 -42.46 28.30 8.30
N VAL A 623 -42.69 29.52 7.81
CA VAL A 623 -42.94 29.86 6.40
C VAL A 623 -42.21 31.15 6.04
N LYS A 624 -42.02 31.41 4.74
CA LYS A 624 -41.45 32.68 4.28
C LYS A 624 -42.42 33.81 4.66
N GLU A 625 -41.87 34.88 5.25
CA GLU A 625 -42.64 36.09 5.57
C GLU A 625 -43.13 36.84 4.32
#